data_AF-A0A6V8PNQ8-F1
#
_entry.id   AF-A0A6V8PNQ8-F1
#
_cell.length_a   1.000
_cell.length_b   1.000
_cell.length_c   1.000
_cell.angle_alpha   90.00
_cell.angle_beta   90.00
_cell.angle_gamma   90.00
#
_symmetry.space_group_name_H-M   'P 1'
#
loop_
_entity.id
_entity.type
_entity.pdbx_description
1 polymer ?
#
loop_
_entity_poly.entity_id
_entity_poly.type
_entity_poly.pdbx_seq_one_letter_code
_entity_poly.pdbx_strand_id
1 'polypeptide(L)'
;MEKVKARRVITNQREIKKRIEKDLDLYCQKAIELGASDARVVSAKDVVVDERVRLKCAMPHCHLYGSSPNCPPYTPTPDEVRKALCRYKYAILFKHDVLPKEDFVDPQQWLKGHEKHQKMTHKIASALESLAFNDGYYLAMGFAAGGCKTALCGGLPCQFLDSGRCRFPLMSRPSMEGMGIDAFGLAAKVGWEIYPVAHKNVDQDSISCAVSVGIVFVH
;
A
#
# COMPACT_ATOMS: atom_id res chain seq x y z
N MET A 1 16.71 -18.83 5.60
CA MET A 1 15.26 -18.60 5.35
C MET A 1 14.60 -19.94 5.14
N GLU A 2 13.51 -20.21 5.86
CA GLU A 2 12.71 -21.41 5.67
C GLU A 2 12.04 -21.37 4.28
N LYS A 3 11.98 -22.52 3.59
CA LYS A 3 11.40 -22.59 2.24
C LYS A 3 9.88 -22.46 2.34
N VAL A 4 9.30 -21.45 1.68
CA VAL A 4 7.84 -21.31 1.55
C VAL A 4 7.31 -22.44 0.67
N LYS A 5 6.33 -23.21 1.16
CA LYS A 5 5.67 -24.26 0.39
C LYS A 5 4.45 -23.67 -0.31
N ALA A 6 4.45 -23.69 -1.64
CA ALA A 6 3.28 -23.29 -2.41
C ALA A 6 2.11 -24.26 -2.18
N ARG A 7 0.90 -23.72 -2.05
CA ARG A 7 -0.34 -24.47 -1.91
C ARG A 7 -1.07 -24.53 -3.25
N ARG A 8 -1.76 -25.65 -3.49
CA ARG A 8 -2.58 -25.83 -4.69
C ARG A 8 -3.72 -24.78 -4.72
N VAL A 9 -3.97 -24.23 -5.90
CA VAL A 9 -5.15 -23.37 -6.15
C VAL A 9 -6.42 -24.20 -6.05
N ILE A 10 -7.37 -23.72 -5.24
CA ILE A 10 -8.67 -24.33 -5.01
C ILE A 10 -9.74 -23.34 -5.47
N THR A 11 -10.75 -23.82 -6.19
CA THR A 11 -11.90 -23.01 -6.64
C THR A 11 -13.17 -23.27 -5.83
N ASN A 12 -13.18 -24.33 -5.02
CA ASN A 12 -14.31 -24.66 -4.13
C ASN A 12 -14.44 -23.63 -3.01
N GLN A 13 -15.53 -22.87 -3.03
CA GLN A 13 -15.79 -21.78 -2.07
C GLN A 13 -15.89 -22.26 -0.61
N ARG A 14 -16.38 -23.49 -0.36
CA ARG A 14 -16.50 -24.03 1.00
C ARG A 14 -15.12 -24.34 1.59
N GLU A 15 -14.22 -24.86 0.78
CA GLU A 15 -12.83 -25.13 1.20
C GLU A 15 -12.06 -23.84 1.42
N ILE A 16 -12.20 -22.85 0.52
CA ILE A 16 -11.60 -21.52 0.70
C ILE A 16 -12.08 -20.89 2.01
N LYS A 17 -13.39 -20.91 2.26
CA LYS A 17 -13.99 -20.34 3.48
C LYS A 17 -13.43 -20.99 4.76
N LYS A 18 -13.12 -22.29 4.75
CA LYS A 18 -12.55 -23.00 5.91
C LYS A 18 -11.13 -22.57 6.27
N ARG A 19 -10.35 -22.07 5.30
CA ARG A 19 -8.93 -21.72 5.52
C ARG A 19 -8.68 -20.21 5.60
N ILE A 20 -9.50 -19.40 4.92
CA ILE A 20 -9.23 -17.97 4.74
C ILE A 20 -9.09 -17.22 6.07
N GLU A 21 -9.92 -17.53 7.07
CA GLU A 21 -9.85 -16.88 8.39
C GLU A 21 -8.47 -17.07 9.03
N LYS A 22 -7.96 -18.31 9.05
CA LYS A 22 -6.64 -18.62 9.59
C LYS A 22 -5.50 -17.99 8.79
N ASP A 23 -5.64 -17.94 7.47
CA ASP A 23 -4.64 -17.33 6.60
C ASP A 23 -4.57 -15.81 6.78
N LEU A 24 -5.72 -15.15 6.93
CA LEU A 24 -5.80 -13.71 7.19
C LEU A 24 -5.10 -13.34 8.51
N ASP A 25 -5.33 -14.11 9.57
CA ASP A 25 -4.64 -13.93 10.85
C ASP A 25 -3.12 -14.10 10.72
N LEU A 26 -2.69 -15.12 9.96
CA LEU A 26 -1.27 -15.36 9.65
C LEU A 26 -0.67 -14.16 8.89
N TYR A 27 -1.39 -13.58 7.93
CA TYR A 27 -0.90 -12.43 7.17
C TYR A 27 -0.79 -11.17 8.03
N CYS A 28 -1.72 -10.94 8.97
CA CYS A 28 -1.59 -9.88 9.96
C CYS A 28 -0.33 -10.09 10.82
N GLN A 29 -0.12 -11.28 11.37
CA GLN A 29 1.10 -11.60 12.14
C GLN A 29 2.36 -11.40 11.30
N LYS A 30 2.33 -11.84 10.03
CA LYS A 30 3.47 -11.68 9.13
C LYS A 30 3.78 -10.23 8.81
N ALA A 31 2.76 -9.37 8.72
CA ALA A 31 2.96 -7.94 8.53
C ALA A 31 3.75 -7.35 9.71
N ILE A 32 3.39 -7.72 10.94
CA ILE A 32 4.09 -7.28 12.16
C ILE A 32 5.54 -7.78 12.17
N GLU A 33 5.78 -9.06 11.88
CA GLU A 33 7.14 -9.62 11.76
C GLU A 33 8.00 -8.89 10.71
N LEU A 34 7.36 -8.38 9.65
CA LEU A 34 8.04 -7.66 8.57
C LEU A 34 8.29 -6.17 8.89
N GLY A 35 7.80 -5.68 10.03
CA GLY A 35 8.03 -4.31 10.51
C GLY A 35 6.78 -3.42 10.58
N ALA A 36 5.58 -3.97 10.39
CA ALA A 36 4.36 -3.23 10.69
C ALA A 36 4.19 -3.04 12.20
N SER A 37 3.67 -1.88 12.62
CA SER A 37 3.28 -1.61 14.01
C SER A 37 1.89 -2.15 14.36
N ASP A 38 1.00 -2.22 13.36
CA ASP A 38 -0.34 -2.80 13.50
C ASP A 38 -0.79 -3.32 12.12
N ALA A 39 -1.60 -4.38 12.11
CA ALA A 39 -2.17 -4.97 10.92
C ALA A 39 -3.54 -5.57 11.24
N ARG A 40 -4.54 -5.27 10.40
CA ARG A 40 -5.94 -5.63 10.62
C ARG A 40 -6.56 -6.19 9.36
N VAL A 41 -7.42 -7.19 9.55
CA VAL A 41 -8.31 -7.68 8.51
C VAL A 41 -9.44 -6.66 8.33
N VAL A 42 -9.67 -6.24 7.10
CA VAL A 42 -10.80 -5.35 6.74
C VAL A 42 -11.64 -6.00 5.64
N SER A 43 -12.93 -5.67 5.58
CA SER A 43 -13.73 -6.05 4.42
C SER A 43 -13.30 -5.21 3.22
N ALA A 44 -13.14 -5.84 2.05
CA ALA A 44 -12.86 -5.12 0.81
C ALA A 44 -13.98 -4.11 0.47
N LYS A 45 -15.21 -4.34 0.96
CA LYS A 45 -16.35 -3.42 0.84
C LYS A 45 -16.16 -2.12 1.62
N ASP A 46 -15.30 -2.13 2.64
CA ASP A 46 -15.01 -0.94 3.45
C ASP A 46 -13.96 -0.03 2.78
N VAL A 47 -13.29 -0.52 1.73
CA VAL A 47 -12.28 0.24 0.98
C VAL A 47 -12.97 1.14 -0.05
N VAL A 48 -12.98 2.44 0.22
CA VAL A 48 -13.61 3.43 -0.65
C VAL A 48 -12.63 3.86 -1.73
N VAL A 49 -13.07 3.78 -2.99
CA VAL A 49 -12.38 4.36 -4.15
C VAL A 49 -13.11 5.65 -4.53
N ASP A 50 -12.40 6.77 -4.43
CA ASP A 50 -12.93 8.12 -4.61
C ASP A 50 -12.10 8.88 -5.64
N GLU A 51 -12.79 9.43 -6.65
CA GLU A 51 -12.18 10.17 -7.75
C GLU A 51 -11.35 11.35 -7.24
N ARG A 52 -11.77 12.01 -6.14
CA ARG A 52 -11.06 13.15 -5.54
C ARG A 52 -9.66 12.77 -5.11
N VAL A 53 -9.43 11.52 -4.69
CA VAL A 53 -8.09 11.04 -4.32
C VAL A 53 -7.15 11.07 -5.52
N ARG A 54 -7.59 10.54 -6.67
CA ARG A 54 -6.80 10.60 -7.91
C ARG A 54 -6.65 12.04 -8.40
N LEU A 55 -7.67 12.88 -8.26
CA LEU A 55 -7.58 14.29 -8.62
C LEU A 55 -6.53 15.04 -7.79
N LYS A 56 -6.34 14.70 -6.51
CA LYS A 56 -5.23 15.25 -5.70
C LYS A 56 -3.84 14.88 -6.22
N CYS A 57 -3.70 13.76 -6.94
CA CYS A 57 -2.46 13.46 -7.66
C CYS A 57 -2.30 14.31 -8.93
N ALA A 58 -3.42 14.65 -9.58
CA ALA A 58 -3.44 15.30 -10.89
C ALA A 58 -3.47 16.84 -10.83
N MET A 59 -3.98 17.45 -9.75
CA MET A 59 -4.27 18.88 -9.70
C MET A 59 -3.94 19.54 -8.35
N PRO A 60 -2.86 20.36 -8.28
CA PRO A 60 -1.75 20.37 -9.25
C PRO A 60 -1.07 19.00 -9.30
N HIS A 61 -0.33 18.71 -10.38
CA HIS A 61 0.41 17.45 -10.46
C HIS A 61 1.28 17.26 -9.21
N CYS A 62 1.10 16.14 -8.51
CA CYS A 62 2.03 15.76 -7.47
C CYS A 62 3.42 15.55 -8.10
N HIS A 63 4.48 15.72 -7.32
CA HIS A 63 5.87 15.61 -7.80
C HIS A 63 6.22 14.24 -8.43
N LEU A 64 5.38 13.21 -8.23
CA LEU A 64 5.54 11.87 -8.80
C LEU A 64 4.56 11.54 -9.92
N TYR A 65 3.64 12.45 -10.27
CA TYR A 65 2.70 12.25 -11.35
C TYR A 65 3.43 11.97 -12.66
N GLY A 66 3.06 10.90 -13.36
CA GLY A 66 3.69 10.43 -14.59
C GLY A 66 5.12 9.91 -14.42
N SER A 67 5.63 9.78 -13.19
CA SER A 67 7.05 9.45 -12.96
C SER A 67 7.36 7.94 -13.01
N SER A 68 6.34 7.08 -12.97
CA SER A 68 6.46 5.62 -13.08
C SER A 68 5.11 4.99 -13.51
N PRO A 69 5.08 3.73 -13.98
CA PRO A 69 3.84 3.00 -14.28
C PRO A 69 2.90 2.85 -13.08
N ASN A 70 3.46 2.95 -11.87
CA ASN A 70 2.73 2.84 -10.61
C ASN A 70 2.14 4.18 -10.12
N CYS A 71 2.25 5.25 -10.92
CA CYS A 71 1.67 6.56 -10.64
C CYS A 71 0.67 6.95 -11.75
N PRO A 72 -0.41 7.66 -11.42
CA PRO A 72 -1.25 8.31 -12.43
C PRO A 72 -0.40 9.16 -13.40
N PRO A 73 -0.74 9.24 -14.69
CA PRO A 73 -1.95 8.71 -15.31
C PRO A 73 -1.87 7.22 -15.69
N TYR A 74 -0.73 6.56 -15.48
CA TYR A 74 -0.49 5.18 -15.93
C TYR A 74 -1.21 4.12 -15.09
N THR A 75 -1.60 4.44 -13.85
CA THR A 75 -2.44 3.55 -13.04
C THR A 75 -3.88 3.49 -13.57
N PRO A 76 -4.59 2.36 -13.38
CA PRO A 76 -5.99 2.22 -13.79
C PRO A 76 -6.88 3.33 -13.23
N THR A 77 -7.93 3.67 -13.96
CA THR A 77 -8.93 4.66 -13.55
C THR A 77 -9.66 4.24 -12.27
N PRO A 78 -10.23 5.18 -11.48
CA PRO A 78 -10.99 4.85 -10.29
C PRO A 78 -12.12 3.84 -10.55
N ASP A 79 -12.77 3.91 -11.71
CA ASP A 79 -13.80 2.95 -12.12
C ASP A 79 -13.26 1.54 -12.35
N GLU A 80 -12.10 1.40 -12.99
CA GLU A 80 -11.44 0.10 -13.16
C GLU A 80 -11.02 -0.49 -11.82
N VAL A 81 -10.45 0.35 -10.94
CA VAL A 81 -10.08 -0.07 -9.58
C VAL A 81 -11.31 -0.54 -8.81
N ARG A 82 -12.41 0.21 -8.82
CA ARG A 82 -13.66 -0.17 -8.14
C ARG A 82 -14.22 -1.50 -8.64
N LYS A 83 -14.20 -1.73 -9.96
CA LYS A 83 -14.63 -2.99 -10.58
C LYS A 83 -13.74 -4.17 -10.20
N ALA A 84 -12.44 -3.96 -10.04
CA ALA A 84 -11.52 -4.98 -9.57
C ALA A 84 -11.73 -5.28 -8.08
N LEU A 85 -11.75 -4.23 -7.24
CA LEU A 85 -11.84 -4.38 -5.79
C LEU A 85 -13.15 -5.01 -5.31
N CYS A 86 -14.26 -4.82 -6.04
CA CYS A 86 -15.54 -5.44 -5.70
C CYS A 86 -15.56 -6.98 -5.84
N ARG A 87 -14.53 -7.56 -6.47
CA ARG A 87 -14.34 -9.02 -6.58
C ARG A 87 -13.66 -9.63 -5.36
N TYR A 88 -13.09 -8.82 -4.49
CA TYR A 88 -12.53 -9.25 -3.22
C TYR A 88 -13.56 -9.10 -2.09
N LYS A 89 -13.43 -9.93 -1.07
CA LYS A 89 -14.14 -9.90 0.20
C LYS A 89 -13.26 -9.37 1.34
N TYR A 90 -11.97 -9.68 1.32
CA TYR A 90 -11.04 -9.39 2.42
C TYR A 90 -9.78 -8.68 1.93
N ALA A 91 -9.24 -7.83 2.79
CA ALA A 91 -7.92 -7.26 2.66
C ALA A 91 -7.21 -7.19 4.01
N ILE A 92 -5.88 -7.23 3.97
CA ILE A 92 -5.01 -6.97 5.11
C ILE A 92 -4.56 -5.52 5.01
N LEU A 93 -5.07 -4.67 5.88
CA LEU A 93 -4.60 -3.30 6.05
C LEU A 93 -3.49 -3.31 7.08
N PHE A 94 -2.35 -2.71 6.79
CA PHE A 94 -1.24 -2.61 7.74
C PHE A 94 -0.72 -1.18 7.80
N LYS A 95 -0.18 -0.80 8.96
CA LYS A 95 0.57 0.44 9.12
C LYS A 95 1.89 0.16 9.82
N HIS A 96 2.87 1.01 9.57
CA HIS A 96 3.96 1.19 10.51
C HIS A 96 4.05 2.66 10.93
N ASP A 97 4.44 2.87 12.18
CA ASP A 97 4.68 4.20 12.71
C ASP A 97 5.93 4.79 12.06
N VAL A 98 5.85 6.08 11.75
CA VAL A 98 6.96 6.87 11.22
C VAL A 98 7.71 7.43 12.41
N LEU A 99 8.87 6.85 12.69
CA LEU A 99 9.75 7.27 13.78
C LEU A 99 11.13 7.65 13.24
N PRO A 100 11.62 8.88 13.49
CA PRO A 100 10.90 10.03 14.10
C PRO A 100 9.75 10.56 13.22
N LYS A 101 8.67 11.12 13.81
CA LYS A 101 7.49 11.61 13.04
C LYS A 101 7.86 12.72 12.05
N GLU A 102 8.92 13.45 12.38
CA GLU A 102 9.52 14.53 11.62
C GLU A 102 9.97 14.08 10.23
N ASP A 103 10.27 12.78 10.02
CA ASP A 103 10.53 12.22 8.70
C ASP A 103 9.37 12.46 7.71
N PHE A 104 8.14 12.63 8.21
CA PHE A 104 6.96 12.98 7.42
C PHE A 104 6.48 14.41 7.66
N VAL A 105 6.60 14.91 8.90
CA VAL A 105 6.00 16.18 9.33
C VAL A 105 6.88 17.39 9.02
N ASP A 106 8.20 17.25 9.17
CA ASP A 106 9.11 18.36 8.96
C ASP A 106 9.44 18.52 7.46
N PRO A 107 9.22 19.70 6.85
CA PRO A 107 9.44 19.88 5.41
C PRO A 107 10.88 19.64 4.94
N GLN A 108 11.89 19.86 5.79
CA GLN A 108 13.29 19.67 5.42
C GLN A 108 13.68 18.19 5.50
N GLN A 109 13.27 17.52 6.58
CA GLN A 109 13.51 16.10 6.75
C GLN A 109 12.70 15.27 5.76
N TRP A 110 11.49 15.70 5.42
CA TRP A 110 10.60 15.00 4.51
C TRP A 110 11.30 14.63 3.20
N LEU A 111 12.16 15.50 2.64
CA LEU A 111 12.85 15.26 1.36
C LEU A 111 13.61 13.91 1.27
N LYS A 112 14.08 13.38 2.41
CA LYS A 112 14.77 12.07 2.47
C LYS A 112 14.17 11.10 3.49
N GLY A 113 13.64 11.62 4.60
CA GLY A 113 13.08 10.85 5.71
C GLY A 113 11.97 9.92 5.27
N HIS A 114 11.16 10.34 4.28
CA HIS A 114 10.04 9.53 3.81
C HIS A 114 10.46 8.24 3.09
N GLU A 115 11.64 8.22 2.46
CA GLU A 115 12.04 7.14 1.53
C GLU A 115 12.13 5.78 2.23
N LYS A 116 12.72 5.73 3.44
CA LYS A 116 12.90 4.48 4.20
C LYS A 116 11.56 3.87 4.62
N HIS A 117 10.60 4.72 4.98
CA HIS A 117 9.26 4.34 5.43
C HIS A 117 8.41 3.83 4.26
N GLN A 118 8.41 4.55 3.14
CA GLN A 118 7.74 4.08 1.93
C GLN A 118 8.37 2.78 1.41
N LYS A 119 9.70 2.65 1.45
CA LYS A 119 10.42 1.41 1.11
C LYS A 119 9.98 0.25 1.98
N MET A 120 9.83 0.46 3.30
CA MET A 120 9.30 -0.55 4.22
C MET A 120 7.88 -0.95 3.81
N THR A 121 7.02 0.01 3.50
CA THR A 121 5.64 -0.25 3.08
C THR A 121 5.59 -1.09 1.79
N HIS A 122 6.42 -0.77 0.78
CA HIS A 122 6.55 -1.60 -0.43
C HIS A 122 7.04 -3.00 -0.12
N LYS A 123 8.02 -3.16 0.78
CA LYS A 123 8.55 -4.47 1.20
C LYS A 123 7.47 -5.31 1.88
N ILE A 124 6.70 -4.74 2.80
CA ILE A 124 5.62 -5.45 3.50
C ILE A 124 4.53 -5.85 2.50
N ALA A 125 4.01 -4.90 1.70
CA ALA A 125 2.96 -5.16 0.71
C ALA A 125 3.35 -6.27 -0.28
N SER A 126 4.55 -6.18 -0.87
CA SER A 126 5.02 -7.16 -1.85
C SER A 126 5.30 -8.54 -1.24
N ALA A 127 5.78 -8.60 0.00
CA ALA A 127 6.01 -9.87 0.70
C ALA A 127 4.69 -10.56 1.07
N LEU A 128 3.73 -9.81 1.62
CA LEU A 128 2.41 -10.36 1.97
C LEU A 128 1.64 -10.82 0.73
N GLU A 129 1.64 -10.04 -0.35
CA GLU A 129 1.05 -10.45 -1.62
C GLU A 129 1.71 -11.71 -2.18
N SER A 130 3.04 -11.81 -2.13
CA SER A 130 3.76 -13.01 -2.57
C SER A 130 3.42 -14.23 -1.71
N LEU A 131 3.23 -14.04 -0.40
CA LEU A 131 2.83 -15.12 0.50
C LEU A 131 1.41 -15.59 0.18
N ALA A 132 0.46 -14.66 0.08
CA ALA A 132 -0.92 -14.95 -0.31
C ALA A 132 -1.01 -15.65 -1.67
N PHE A 133 -0.24 -15.17 -2.65
CA PHE A 133 -0.13 -15.78 -3.97
C PHE A 133 0.32 -17.25 -3.88
N ASN A 134 1.41 -17.51 -3.15
CA ASN A 134 1.93 -18.87 -2.93
C ASN A 134 0.97 -19.75 -2.13
N ASP A 135 0.13 -19.16 -1.28
CA ASP A 135 -0.91 -19.83 -0.51
C ASP A 135 -2.15 -20.18 -1.32
N GLY A 136 -2.13 -19.91 -2.63
CA GLY A 136 -3.18 -20.26 -3.60
C GLY A 136 -4.18 -19.13 -3.83
N TYR A 137 -3.97 -17.95 -3.25
CA TYR A 137 -4.72 -16.72 -3.55
C TYR A 137 -4.05 -16.00 -4.73
N TYR A 138 -4.08 -16.63 -5.90
CA TYR A 138 -3.31 -16.23 -7.08
C TYR A 138 -3.71 -14.87 -7.69
N LEU A 139 -4.82 -14.29 -7.22
CA LEU A 139 -5.26 -12.93 -7.57
C LEU A 139 -4.98 -11.93 -6.43
N ALA A 140 -4.20 -12.29 -5.41
CA ALA A 140 -3.84 -11.35 -4.36
C ALA A 140 -3.17 -10.11 -4.96
N MET A 141 -3.48 -8.93 -4.40
CA MET A 141 -3.05 -7.65 -4.97
C MET A 141 -2.66 -6.68 -3.85
N GLY A 142 -1.40 -6.25 -3.87
CA GLY A 142 -0.83 -5.35 -2.87
C GLY A 142 -0.69 -3.90 -3.35
N PHE A 143 -1.07 -2.94 -2.51
CA PHE A 143 -0.80 -1.52 -2.68
C PHE A 143 -0.02 -0.97 -1.49
N ALA A 144 0.89 -0.03 -1.77
CA ALA A 144 1.79 0.56 -0.79
C ALA A 144 1.40 2.02 -0.45
N ALA A 145 2.37 2.81 0.04
CA ALA A 145 2.26 4.24 0.26
C ALA A 145 3.35 4.98 -0.53
N GLY A 146 2.99 6.11 -1.15
CA GLY A 146 3.92 6.94 -1.90
C GLY A 146 4.48 6.30 -3.18
N GLY A 147 5.56 6.87 -3.70
CA GLY A 147 6.10 6.47 -5.01
C GLY A 147 7.22 5.44 -4.92
N CYS A 148 7.13 4.39 -5.72
CA CYS A 148 8.24 3.43 -5.84
C CYS A 148 9.54 4.06 -6.37
N LYS A 149 9.45 5.19 -7.10
CA LYS A 149 10.60 5.89 -7.67
C LYS A 149 11.52 6.45 -6.58
N THR A 150 10.96 7.13 -5.58
CA THR A 150 11.74 7.66 -4.44
C THR A 150 12.10 6.51 -3.50
N ALA A 151 11.12 5.69 -3.12
CA ALA A 151 11.30 4.60 -2.15
C ALA A 151 12.33 3.53 -2.57
N LEU A 152 12.38 3.15 -3.86
CA LEU A 152 13.18 2.01 -4.32
C LEU A 152 14.32 2.41 -5.25
N CYS A 153 14.11 3.41 -6.11
CA CYS A 153 15.08 3.81 -7.13
C CYS A 153 15.91 5.04 -6.74
N GLY A 154 15.74 5.59 -5.53
CA GLY A 154 16.47 6.79 -5.08
C GLY A 154 16.22 8.01 -5.97
N GLY A 155 15.02 8.14 -6.53
CA GLY A 155 14.64 9.26 -7.39
C GLY A 155 15.16 9.18 -8.84
N LEU A 156 15.94 8.16 -9.21
CA LEU A 156 16.42 7.98 -10.58
C LEU A 156 15.24 7.86 -11.58
N PRO A 157 15.42 8.28 -12.84
CA PRO A 157 14.43 8.07 -13.90
C PRO A 157 13.95 6.62 -13.95
N CYS A 158 12.65 6.44 -14.18
CA CYS A 158 12.03 5.13 -14.20
C CYS A 158 12.47 4.35 -15.44
N GLN A 159 13.28 3.30 -15.23
CA GLN A 159 13.79 2.47 -16.33
C GLN A 159 12.67 1.75 -17.11
N PHE A 160 11.51 1.52 -16.48
CA PHE A 160 10.36 0.94 -17.18
C PHE A 160 9.78 1.88 -18.23
N LEU A 161 9.70 3.19 -17.94
CA LEU A 161 9.18 4.16 -18.91
C LEU A 161 10.12 4.36 -20.10
N ASP A 162 11.40 4.03 -19.93
CA ASP A 162 12.42 4.09 -20.98
C ASP A 162 12.52 2.78 -21.78
N SER A 163 12.67 1.64 -21.11
CA SER A 163 13.01 0.34 -21.72
C SER A 163 12.02 -0.80 -21.43
N GLY A 164 10.94 -0.55 -20.68
CA GLY A 164 9.98 -1.56 -20.24
C GLY A 164 10.49 -2.50 -19.13
N ARG A 165 11.67 -2.26 -18.57
CA ARG A 165 12.28 -3.10 -17.53
C ARG A 165 12.35 -2.38 -16.19
N CYS A 166 11.51 -2.81 -15.24
CA CYS A 166 11.58 -2.29 -13.87
C CYS A 166 12.82 -2.84 -13.16
N ARG A 167 13.51 -2.00 -12.36
CA ARG A 167 14.61 -2.44 -11.48
C ARG A 167 14.12 -3.29 -10.30
N PHE A 168 12.86 -3.12 -9.91
CA PHE A 168 12.26 -3.75 -8.74
C PHE A 168 10.88 -4.37 -9.03
N PRO A 169 10.73 -5.22 -10.07
CA PRO A 169 9.42 -5.68 -10.53
C PRO A 169 8.65 -6.46 -9.45
N LEU A 170 9.36 -7.20 -8.60
CA LEU A 170 8.75 -8.00 -7.53
C LEU A 170 8.38 -7.19 -6.29
N MET A 171 8.85 -5.94 -6.16
CA MET A 171 8.67 -5.10 -4.97
C MET A 171 7.86 -3.83 -5.24
N SER A 172 7.98 -3.24 -6.43
CA SER A 172 7.29 -1.99 -6.76
C SER A 172 5.78 -2.20 -6.84
N ARG A 173 5.01 -1.42 -6.08
CA ARG A 173 3.55 -1.40 -6.13
C ARG A 173 3.06 0.02 -6.38
N PRO A 174 1.85 0.23 -6.94
CA PRO A 174 1.20 1.52 -6.83
C PRO A 174 0.84 1.77 -5.37
N SER A 175 0.71 3.04 -5.01
CA SER A 175 0.18 3.41 -3.70
C SER A 175 -1.34 3.36 -3.67
N MET A 176 -1.90 3.30 -2.46
CA MET A 176 -3.34 3.38 -2.26
C MET A 176 -3.93 4.64 -2.91
N GLU A 177 -3.32 5.80 -2.73
CA GLU A 177 -3.76 7.04 -3.36
C GLU A 177 -3.58 7.05 -4.89
N GLY A 178 -2.52 6.40 -5.41
CA GLY A 178 -2.33 6.21 -6.85
C GLY A 178 -3.41 5.35 -7.51
N MET A 179 -4.09 4.52 -6.71
CA MET A 179 -5.25 3.69 -7.09
C MET A 179 -6.58 4.36 -6.75
N GLY A 180 -6.58 5.60 -6.23
CA GLY A 180 -7.79 6.33 -5.87
C GLY A 180 -8.44 5.87 -4.55
N ILE A 181 -7.74 5.11 -3.70
CA ILE A 181 -8.26 4.64 -2.41
C ILE A 181 -8.12 5.73 -1.36
N ASP A 182 -9.20 5.99 -0.61
CA ASP A 182 -9.19 6.87 0.56
C ASP A 182 -8.47 6.20 1.75
N ALA A 183 -7.15 6.36 1.78
CA ALA A 183 -6.28 5.85 2.82
C ALA A 183 -6.61 6.41 4.22
N PHE A 184 -6.93 7.70 4.29
CA PHE A 184 -7.21 8.39 5.55
C PHE A 184 -8.54 7.93 6.15
N GLY A 185 -9.60 7.91 5.34
CA GLY A 185 -10.90 7.41 5.76
C GLY A 185 -10.85 5.96 6.23
N LEU A 186 -10.10 5.11 5.52
CA LEU A 186 -9.95 3.71 5.91
C LEU A 186 -9.15 3.54 7.21
N ALA A 187 -8.04 4.25 7.39
CA ALA A 187 -7.24 4.22 8.62
C ALA A 187 -8.06 4.72 9.83
N ALA A 188 -8.78 5.83 9.68
CA ALA A 188 -9.65 6.36 10.73
C ALA A 188 -10.80 5.39 11.06
N LYS A 189 -11.39 4.74 10.04
CA LYS A 189 -12.47 3.74 10.22
C LYS A 189 -12.02 2.54 11.05
N VAL A 190 -10.77 2.11 10.92
CA VAL A 190 -10.21 1.06 11.78
C VAL A 190 -9.69 1.60 13.12
N GLY A 191 -9.88 2.88 13.44
CA GLY A 191 -9.48 3.47 14.72
C GLY A 191 -7.97 3.70 14.84
N TRP A 192 -7.25 3.85 13.73
CA TRP A 192 -5.88 4.34 13.76
C TRP A 192 -5.85 5.86 13.82
N GLU A 193 -4.99 6.40 14.69
CA GLU A 193 -4.65 7.81 14.66
C GLU A 193 -3.87 8.13 13.38
N ILE A 194 -4.35 9.13 12.63
CA ILE A 194 -3.74 9.57 11.38
C ILE A 194 -4.02 11.05 11.17
N TYR A 195 -3.00 11.78 10.71
CA TYR A 195 -3.07 13.22 10.48
C TYR A 195 -2.63 13.55 9.06
N PRO A 196 -3.37 14.41 8.33
CA PRO A 196 -2.92 14.89 7.03
C PRO A 196 -1.75 15.88 7.20
N VAL A 197 -0.63 15.60 6.56
CA VAL A 197 0.53 16.49 6.51
C VAL A 197 0.59 17.12 5.12
N ALA A 198 0.11 18.37 5.00
CA ALA A 198 -0.01 19.04 3.69
C ALA A 198 0.57 20.46 3.68
N HIS A 199 0.46 21.21 4.77
CA HIS A 199 0.87 22.61 4.81
C HIS A 199 2.21 22.77 5.53
N LYS A 200 3.18 23.44 4.90
CA LYS A 200 4.53 23.65 5.44
C LYS A 200 4.58 24.42 6.78
N ASN A 201 3.55 25.20 7.08
CA ASN A 201 3.43 25.95 8.33
C ASN A 201 2.37 25.34 9.27
N VAL A 202 1.99 24.08 9.09
CA VAL A 202 1.18 23.40 10.11
C VAL A 202 1.98 23.37 11.41
N ASP A 203 1.30 23.60 12.53
CA ASP A 203 1.91 23.41 13.84
C ASP A 203 2.29 21.92 13.99
N GLN A 204 3.60 21.64 14.01
CA GLN A 204 4.10 20.27 14.04
C GLN A 204 3.74 19.55 15.35
N ASP A 205 3.50 20.30 16.43
CA ASP A 205 3.10 19.76 17.73
C ASP A 205 1.62 19.33 17.73
N SER A 206 0.80 19.89 16.84
CA SER A 206 -0.59 19.46 16.63
C SER A 206 -0.70 18.09 15.95
N ILE A 207 0.40 17.54 15.42
CA ILE A 207 0.45 16.22 14.80
C ILE A 207 1.07 15.24 15.79
N SER A 208 0.24 14.45 16.48
CA SER A 208 0.72 13.50 17.51
C SER A 208 1.48 12.32 16.92
N CYS A 209 1.14 11.89 15.71
CA CYS A 209 1.78 10.76 15.04
C CYS A 209 1.82 10.91 13.52
N ALA A 210 2.76 10.21 12.89
CA ALA A 210 2.79 9.98 11.46
C ALA A 210 2.85 8.47 11.20
N VAL A 211 2.14 8.01 10.16
CA VAL A 211 2.03 6.59 9.82
C VAL A 211 2.14 6.41 8.31
N SER A 212 2.70 5.27 7.90
CA SER A 212 2.69 4.84 6.51
C SER A 212 1.85 3.57 6.39
N VAL A 213 0.91 3.56 5.43
CA VAL A 213 -0.17 2.57 5.36
C VAL A 213 -0.11 1.82 4.04
N GLY A 214 -0.26 0.51 4.07
CA GLY A 214 -0.41 -0.32 2.88
C GLY A 214 -1.55 -1.32 3.04
N ILE A 215 -1.93 -1.96 1.94
CA ILE A 215 -3.05 -2.91 1.92
C ILE A 215 -2.77 -4.06 0.96
N VAL A 216 -3.22 -5.26 1.30
CA VAL A 216 -3.17 -6.45 0.42
C VAL A 216 -4.53 -7.13 0.35
N PHE A 217 -5.11 -7.18 -0.84
CA PHE A 217 -6.35 -7.91 -1.13
C PHE A 217 -6.02 -9.39 -1.40
N VAL A 218 -6.86 -10.33 -0.92
CA VAL A 218 -6.52 -11.77 -0.94
C VAL A 218 -7.63 -12.65 -1.55
N HIS A 219 -8.89 -12.46 -1.14
CA HIS A 219 -10.03 -13.27 -1.59
C HIS A 219 -11.28 -12.41 -1.64
#